data_AF-A0A1B9MP78-F1
#
_entry.id   AF-A0A1B9MP78-F1
#
_cell.length_a   1.000
_cell.length_b   1.000
_cell.length_c   1.000
_cell.angle_alpha   90.00
_cell.angle_beta   90.00
_cell.angle_gamma   90.00
#
_symmetry.space_group_name_H-M   'P 1'
#
loop_
_entity.id
_entity.type
_entity.pdbx_description
1 polymer ?
#
loop_
_entity_poly.entity_id
_entity_poly.type
_entity_poly.pdbx_seq_one_letter_code
_entity_poly.pdbx_strand_id
1 'polypeptide(L)'
;MAKYSLLKGTVSHLYVEDDPKELRADDIGLLAIIGLAIVGMFEAIGALIGALTAGSITLEGKSFQCYVGRKKVQGKLEHISFKDGDYVEMVVKQIDDNHYQSYAVRMPQYHALYFPRSVGITTLQQLTGCSIFMGILGLLIFLFMLPATISTWQPFEKCFELFIMVCCVTIGLILLLFFSSGGACSFVSNRIYATLGYSKPWSHDCIKEHDRFKKLNRSEDPELFNDPQTPEFQRIKKLDSHANYYCRTPILPNWVKVIDERGFTPDGNENQ
;
A
#
# COMPACT_ATOMS: atom_id res chain seq x y z
N MET A 1 -2.57 -20.03 4.76
CA MET A 1 -2.21 -18.62 4.46
C MET A 1 -0.70 -18.56 4.24
N ALA A 2 -0.25 -18.20 3.04
CA ALA A 2 1.17 -18.01 2.77
C ALA A 2 1.67 -16.78 3.57
N LYS A 3 2.66 -16.99 4.45
CA LYS A 3 3.23 -15.94 5.30
C LYS A 3 4.31 -15.17 4.53
N TYR A 4 4.29 -13.84 4.62
CA TYR A 4 5.42 -13.03 4.17
C TYR A 4 6.62 -13.24 5.08
N SER A 5 7.80 -13.11 4.50
CA SER A 5 9.10 -13.18 5.17
C SER A 5 9.85 -11.86 4.91
N LEU A 6 10.85 -11.57 5.73
CA LEU A 6 11.74 -10.44 5.51
C LEU A 6 13.08 -10.96 5.01
N LEU A 7 13.48 -10.58 3.80
CA LEU A 7 14.76 -10.92 3.19
C LEU A 7 15.70 -9.73 3.30
N LYS A 8 16.85 -9.92 3.93
CA LYS A 8 17.86 -8.87 4.16
C LYS A 8 19.15 -9.21 3.45
N GLY A 9 19.77 -8.24 2.80
CA GLY A 9 21.08 -8.44 2.18
C GLY A 9 21.44 -7.31 1.23
N THR A 10 22.55 -7.50 0.52
CA THR A 10 23.04 -6.57 -0.48
C THR A 10 22.49 -6.92 -1.86
N VAL A 11 22.05 -5.92 -2.60
CA VAL A 11 21.53 -6.08 -3.97
C VAL A 11 22.68 -6.35 -4.95
N SER A 12 22.47 -7.28 -5.86
CA SER A 12 23.34 -7.50 -7.02
C SER A 12 22.56 -7.88 -8.28
N HIS A 13 23.16 -7.63 -9.44
CA HIS A 13 22.58 -7.91 -10.76
C HIS A 13 21.16 -7.36 -10.92
N LEU A 14 20.95 -6.10 -10.53
CA LEU A 14 19.69 -5.42 -10.69
C LEU A 14 19.37 -5.21 -12.18
N TYR A 15 18.27 -5.80 -12.62
CA TYR A 15 17.64 -5.59 -13.91
C TYR A 15 16.29 -4.91 -13.70
N VAL A 16 16.05 -3.81 -14.41
CA VAL A 16 14.80 -3.05 -14.36
C VAL A 16 14.17 -3.06 -15.75
N GLU A 17 12.91 -3.44 -15.81
CA GLU A 17 12.11 -3.48 -17.04
C GLU A 17 11.04 -2.37 -16.98
N ASP A 18 11.11 -1.46 -17.95
CA ASP A 18 10.11 -0.41 -18.14
C ASP A 18 8.96 -0.96 -18.99
N ASP A 19 7.80 -1.21 -18.39
CA ASP A 19 6.60 -1.66 -19.12
C ASP A 19 5.86 -0.46 -19.74
N PRO A 20 5.80 -0.34 -21.09
CA PRO A 20 5.14 0.79 -21.75
C PRO A 20 3.62 0.83 -21.55
N LYS A 21 2.98 -0.25 -21.07
CA LYS A 21 1.53 -0.28 -20.81
C LYS A 21 1.13 0.51 -19.56
N GLU A 22 2.01 0.63 -18.57
CA GLU A 22 1.70 1.33 -17.31
C GLU A 22 1.71 2.87 -17.47
N LEU A 23 2.37 3.41 -18.50
CA LEU A 23 2.40 4.83 -18.84
C LEU A 23 1.05 5.40 -19.37
N ARG A 24 0.11 4.53 -19.76
CA ARG A 24 -1.18 4.94 -20.36
C ARG A 24 -2.37 4.96 -19.41
N ALA A 25 -2.22 4.45 -18.18
CA ALA A 25 -3.33 4.30 -17.23
C ALA A 25 -3.69 5.60 -16.49
N ASP A 26 -2.87 6.66 -16.58
CA ASP A 26 -3.04 7.91 -15.82
C ASP A 26 -4.31 8.71 -16.19
N ASP A 27 -4.81 8.61 -17.43
CA ASP A 27 -5.77 9.61 -17.94
C ASP A 27 -7.23 9.15 -18.06
N ILE A 28 -7.54 7.85 -17.92
CA ILE A 28 -8.84 7.31 -18.41
C ILE A 28 -9.74 6.72 -17.31
N GLY A 29 -9.20 6.44 -16.11
CA GLY A 29 -9.86 5.55 -15.15
C GLY A 29 -11.08 6.11 -14.41
N LEU A 30 -11.01 7.33 -13.88
CA LEU A 30 -11.98 7.76 -12.86
C LEU A 30 -13.39 8.03 -13.41
N LEU A 31 -13.50 8.64 -14.59
CA LEU A 31 -14.80 8.96 -15.20
C LEU A 31 -15.52 7.72 -15.75
N ALA A 32 -14.78 6.76 -16.29
CA ALA A 32 -15.33 5.52 -16.84
C ALA A 32 -15.86 4.60 -15.72
N ILE A 33 -15.19 4.57 -14.56
CA ILE A 33 -15.59 3.78 -13.39
C ILE A 33 -16.87 4.35 -12.76
N ILE A 34 -17.02 5.68 -12.69
CA ILE A 34 -18.26 6.33 -12.21
C ILE A 34 -19.44 6.01 -13.14
N GLY A 35 -19.21 5.98 -14.46
CA GLY A 35 -20.23 5.63 -15.46
C GLY A 35 -20.71 4.17 -15.37
N LEU A 36 -19.82 3.23 -15.06
CA LEU A 36 -20.16 1.80 -14.95
C LEU A 36 -20.87 1.45 -13.62
N ALA A 37 -20.59 2.18 -12.54
CA ALA A 37 -21.14 1.90 -11.21
C ALA A 37 -22.67 2.08 -11.12
N ILE A 38 -23.28 2.84 -12.03
CA ILE A 38 -24.72 3.12 -12.04
C ILE A 38 -25.54 1.95 -12.60
N VAL A 39 -24.93 1.05 -13.41
CA VAL A 39 -25.68 0.03 -14.18
C VAL A 39 -25.57 -1.39 -13.58
N GLY A 40 -24.53 -1.72 -12.79
CA GLY A 40 -24.17 -3.11 -12.47
C GLY A 40 -24.15 -3.51 -11.00
N MET A 41 -24.92 -2.85 -10.12
CA MET A 41 -24.72 -2.92 -8.66
C MET A 41 -24.78 -4.34 -8.05
N PHE A 42 -25.53 -5.29 -8.66
CA PHE A 42 -25.64 -6.67 -8.17
C PHE A 42 -24.61 -7.64 -8.78
N GLU A 43 -24.27 -7.48 -10.07
CA GLU A 43 -23.26 -8.31 -10.74
C GLU A 43 -21.84 -7.95 -10.26
N ALA A 44 -21.60 -6.68 -9.96
CA ALA A 44 -20.33 -6.20 -9.42
C ALA A 44 -20.00 -6.82 -8.05
N ILE A 45 -20.98 -7.04 -7.17
CA ILE A 45 -20.75 -7.68 -5.85
C ILE A 45 -20.34 -9.15 -6.03
N GLY A 46 -20.96 -9.88 -6.96
CA GLY A 46 -20.60 -11.27 -7.27
C GLY A 46 -19.21 -11.40 -7.89
N ALA A 47 -18.89 -10.54 -8.87
CA ALA A 47 -17.55 -10.46 -9.46
C ALA A 47 -16.47 -10.03 -8.44
N LEU A 48 -16.84 -9.17 -7.50
CA LEU A 48 -15.96 -8.66 -6.45
C LEU A 48 -15.66 -9.70 -5.36
N ILE A 49 -16.65 -10.49 -4.94
CA ILE A 49 -16.43 -11.68 -4.09
C ILE A 49 -15.55 -12.68 -4.85
N GLY A 50 -15.80 -12.88 -6.15
CA GLY A 50 -14.94 -13.67 -7.04
C GLY A 50 -13.48 -13.19 -7.05
N ALA A 51 -13.24 -11.90 -7.26
CA ALA A 51 -11.90 -11.30 -7.27
C ALA A 51 -11.19 -11.37 -5.90
N LEU A 52 -11.93 -11.22 -4.80
CA LEU A 52 -11.43 -11.41 -3.44
C LEU A 52 -11.03 -12.86 -3.15
N THR A 53 -11.72 -13.83 -3.74
CA THR A 53 -11.41 -15.27 -3.61
C THR A 53 -10.34 -15.77 -4.58
N ALA A 54 -10.16 -15.12 -5.74
CA ALA A 54 -9.24 -15.54 -6.80
C ALA A 54 -7.75 -15.36 -6.46
N GLY A 55 -7.41 -14.65 -5.38
CA GLY A 55 -6.07 -14.71 -4.77
C GLY A 55 -4.91 -14.09 -5.57
N SER A 56 -5.13 -13.61 -6.79
CA SER A 56 -4.13 -12.93 -7.61
C SER A 56 -4.42 -11.43 -7.70
N ILE A 57 -3.98 -10.68 -6.68
CA ILE A 57 -3.88 -9.22 -6.81
C ILE A 57 -2.70 -8.95 -7.74
N THR A 58 -2.97 -8.41 -8.93
CA THR A 58 -1.94 -7.97 -9.86
C THR A 58 -1.27 -6.74 -9.29
N LEU A 59 0.03 -6.82 -9.00
CA LEU A 59 0.82 -5.66 -8.62
C LEU A 59 1.14 -4.85 -9.87
N GLU A 60 1.03 -3.54 -9.75
CA GLU A 60 1.41 -2.58 -10.79
C GLU A 60 2.67 -1.82 -10.34
N GLY A 61 3.47 -1.37 -11.29
CA GLY A 61 4.75 -0.71 -11.09
C GLY A 61 5.83 -1.25 -12.03
N LYS A 62 6.96 -0.54 -12.05
CA LYS A 62 8.18 -0.94 -12.74
C LYS A 62 8.65 -2.30 -12.24
N SER A 63 8.84 -3.21 -13.18
CA SER A 63 9.27 -4.57 -12.85
C SER A 63 10.77 -4.57 -12.62
N PHE A 64 11.22 -5.32 -11.62
CA PHE A 64 12.63 -5.54 -11.37
C PHE A 64 12.92 -7.00 -11.07
N GLN A 65 14.14 -7.39 -11.38
CA GLN A 65 14.74 -8.65 -10.97
C GLN A 65 16.12 -8.34 -10.41
N CYS A 66 16.47 -8.97 -9.29
CA CYS A 66 17.79 -8.83 -8.69
C CYS A 66 18.13 -10.05 -7.85
N TYR A 67 19.35 -10.09 -7.33
CA TYR A 67 19.75 -10.98 -6.26
C TYR A 67 19.88 -10.19 -4.96
N VAL A 68 19.45 -10.81 -3.87
CA VAL A 68 19.75 -10.35 -2.51
C VAL A 68 20.55 -11.46 -1.84
N GLY A 69 21.87 -11.27 -1.78
CA GLY A 69 22.83 -12.36 -1.56
C GLY A 69 22.64 -13.47 -2.59
N ARG A 70 22.26 -14.68 -2.15
CA ARG A 70 22.07 -15.84 -3.06
C ARG A 70 20.63 -16.05 -3.53
N LYS A 71 19.69 -15.19 -3.13
CA LYS A 71 18.26 -15.37 -3.43
C LYS A 71 17.88 -14.51 -4.61
N LYS A 72 17.26 -15.12 -5.63
CA LYS A 72 16.69 -14.39 -6.75
C LYS A 72 15.37 -13.77 -6.31
N VAL A 73 15.23 -12.48 -6.54
CA VAL A 73 14.05 -11.71 -6.18
C VAL A 73 13.50 -11.02 -7.43
N GLN A 74 12.21 -11.16 -7.64
CA GLN A 74 11.46 -10.41 -8.65
C GLN A 74 10.37 -9.60 -7.96
N GLY A 75 10.05 -8.43 -8.49
CA GLY A 75 9.07 -7.54 -7.87
C GLY A 75 8.60 -6.45 -8.81
N LYS A 76 7.61 -5.71 -8.34
CA LYS A 76 7.14 -4.47 -8.96
C LYS A 76 7.12 -3.36 -7.94
N LEU A 77 7.63 -2.19 -8.29
CA LEU A 77 7.60 -1.00 -7.45
C LEU A 77 7.19 0.19 -8.30
N GLU A 78 6.49 1.17 -7.71
CA GLU A 78 6.19 2.42 -8.39
C GLU A 78 7.48 3.15 -8.85
N HIS A 79 8.51 3.08 -8.00
CA HIS A 79 9.84 3.60 -8.30
C HIS A 79 10.92 2.69 -7.71
N ILE A 80 12.00 2.49 -8.46
CA ILE A 80 13.17 1.70 -8.05
C ILE A 80 14.33 2.68 -7.88
N SER A 81 14.70 2.93 -6.62
CA SER A 81 15.77 3.88 -6.26
C SER A 81 17.06 3.22 -5.81
N PHE A 82 17.03 1.92 -5.48
CA PHE A 82 18.20 1.15 -5.07
C PHE A 82 18.99 0.67 -6.29
N LYS A 83 20.28 0.42 -6.08
CA LYS A 83 21.25 -0.05 -7.08
C LYS A 83 22.07 -1.22 -6.53
N ASP A 84 22.87 -1.82 -7.41
CA ASP A 84 23.83 -2.84 -7.02
C ASP A 84 24.79 -2.30 -5.93
N GLY A 85 24.98 -3.10 -4.89
CA GLY A 85 25.76 -2.76 -3.71
C GLY A 85 24.95 -2.11 -2.57
N ASP A 86 23.69 -1.72 -2.79
CA ASP A 86 22.87 -1.16 -1.72
C ASP A 86 22.37 -2.26 -0.77
N TYR A 87 22.34 -1.93 0.52
CA TYR A 87 21.69 -2.78 1.53
C TYR A 87 20.18 -2.55 1.54
N VAL A 88 19.42 -3.62 1.42
CA VAL A 88 17.96 -3.58 1.39
C VAL A 88 17.34 -4.65 2.28
N GLU A 89 16.11 -4.38 2.72
CA GLU A 89 15.26 -5.33 3.40
C GLU A 89 13.94 -5.45 2.65
N MET A 90 13.70 -6.59 2.02
CA MET A 90 12.54 -6.82 1.16
C MET A 90 11.49 -7.66 1.88
N VAL A 91 10.23 -7.23 1.83
CA VAL A 91 9.09 -8.05 2.25
C VAL A 91 8.74 -8.98 1.10
N VAL A 92 8.94 -10.27 1.31
CA VAL A 92 8.88 -11.26 0.24
C VAL A 92 7.92 -12.41 0.54
N LYS A 93 7.41 -13.02 -0.54
CA LYS A 93 6.77 -14.33 -0.54
C LYS A 93 7.61 -15.28 -1.38
N GLN A 94 7.89 -16.48 -0.87
CA GLN A 94 8.58 -17.50 -1.64
C GLN A 94 7.67 -17.99 -2.79
N ILE A 95 8.22 -18.05 -4.00
CA ILE A 95 7.59 -18.66 -5.17
C ILE A 95 8.10 -20.10 -5.28
N ASP A 96 9.43 -20.24 -5.45
CA ASP A 96 10.14 -21.52 -5.56
C ASP A 96 11.39 -21.52 -4.68
N ASP A 97 12.18 -22.59 -4.73
CA ASP A 97 13.46 -22.65 -4.03
C ASP A 97 14.40 -21.53 -4.50
N ASN A 98 14.86 -20.72 -3.55
CA ASN A 98 15.69 -19.53 -3.77
C ASN A 98 15.06 -18.42 -4.65
N HIS A 99 13.77 -18.51 -5.00
CA HIS A 99 13.06 -17.53 -5.81
C HIS A 99 11.93 -16.87 -5.01
N TYR A 100 11.92 -15.54 -5.00
CA TYR A 100 11.04 -14.74 -4.15
C TYR A 100 10.34 -13.64 -4.93
N GLN A 101 9.06 -13.43 -4.63
CA GLN A 101 8.30 -12.25 -5.04
C GLN A 101 8.42 -11.17 -3.97
N SER A 102 8.91 -9.99 -4.32
CA SER A 102 8.91 -8.81 -3.44
C SER A 102 7.58 -8.05 -3.52
N TYR A 103 7.13 -7.59 -2.35
CA TYR A 103 5.91 -6.80 -2.15
C TYR A 103 6.19 -5.40 -1.59
N ALA A 104 7.37 -5.18 -1.03
CA ALA A 104 7.87 -3.88 -0.61
C ALA A 104 9.39 -3.96 -0.41
N VAL A 105 10.06 -2.83 -0.58
CA VAL A 105 11.50 -2.72 -0.35
C VAL A 105 11.76 -1.61 0.64
N ARG A 106 12.41 -1.95 1.75
CA ARG A 106 12.88 -1.01 2.75
C ARG A 106 14.36 -0.77 2.53
N MET A 107 14.76 0.50 2.50
CA MET A 107 16.16 0.95 2.51
C MET A 107 16.48 1.55 3.87
N PRO A 108 17.11 0.78 4.79
CA PRO A 108 17.32 1.22 6.16
C PRO A 108 18.24 2.44 6.28
N GLN A 109 19.25 2.57 5.42
CA GLN A 109 20.15 3.74 5.40
C GLN A 109 19.43 5.08 5.21
N TYR A 110 18.27 5.08 4.55
CA TYR A 110 17.49 6.27 4.22
C TYR A 110 16.12 6.30 4.91
N HIS A 111 15.85 5.37 5.84
CA HIS A 111 14.51 5.19 6.41
C HIS A 111 13.40 5.25 5.36
N ALA A 112 13.65 4.68 4.17
CA ALA A 112 12.76 4.77 3.03
C ALA A 112 12.06 3.42 2.81
N LEU A 113 10.78 3.48 2.48
CA LEU A 113 9.96 2.31 2.15
C LEU A 113 9.29 2.52 0.78
N TYR A 114 9.51 1.57 -0.10
CA TYR A 114 9.02 1.57 -1.47
C TYR A 114 7.97 0.48 -1.66
N PHE A 115 6.90 0.85 -2.36
CA PHE A 115 5.78 -0.03 -2.62
C PHE A 115 5.52 -0.16 -4.13
N PRO A 116 4.85 -1.26 -4.54
CA PRO A 116 4.13 -1.29 -5.81
C PRO A 116 3.12 -0.15 -5.90
N ARG A 117 2.75 0.22 -7.12
CA ARG A 117 1.69 1.20 -7.37
C ARG A 117 0.39 0.72 -6.71
N SER A 118 -0.37 1.66 -6.15
CA SER A 118 -1.64 1.39 -5.44
C SER A 118 -1.50 0.58 -4.14
N VAL A 119 -0.27 0.31 -3.68
CA VAL A 119 0.04 -0.32 -2.38
C VAL A 119 0.71 0.71 -1.47
N GLY A 120 0.45 0.65 -0.16
CA GLY A 120 0.99 1.56 0.85
C GLY A 120 -0.09 2.21 1.72
N ILE A 121 -1.31 2.40 1.18
CA ILE A 121 -2.45 2.88 1.97
C ILE A 121 -3.08 1.71 2.74
N THR A 122 -3.34 1.91 4.03
CA THR A 122 -3.96 0.88 4.89
C THR A 122 -5.47 0.82 4.75
N THR A 123 -6.05 -0.34 5.09
CA THR A 123 -7.51 -0.55 4.95
C THR A 123 -8.33 0.50 5.70
N LEU A 124 -7.96 0.82 6.94
CA LEU A 124 -8.71 1.81 7.71
C LEU A 124 -8.60 3.21 7.08
N GLN A 125 -7.43 3.59 6.61
CA GLN A 125 -7.22 4.89 5.98
C GLN A 125 -8.05 5.03 4.69
N GLN A 126 -8.03 4.01 3.84
CA GLN A 126 -8.82 3.99 2.61
C GLN A 126 -10.32 3.98 2.90
N LEU A 127 -10.78 3.12 3.82
CA LEU A 127 -12.19 3.05 4.20
C LEU A 127 -12.68 4.35 4.84
N THR A 128 -11.84 5.00 5.66
CA THR A 128 -12.16 6.31 6.26
C THR A 128 -12.31 7.38 5.18
N GLY A 129 -11.39 7.43 4.22
CA GLY A 129 -11.49 8.33 3.07
C GLY A 129 -12.79 8.12 2.27
N CYS A 130 -13.09 6.86 1.92
CA CYS A 130 -14.34 6.51 1.23
C CYS A 130 -15.58 6.88 2.05
N SER A 131 -15.55 6.62 3.36
CA SER A 131 -16.67 6.90 4.27
C SER A 131 -16.94 8.39 4.42
N ILE A 132 -15.90 9.21 4.55
CA ILE A 132 -16.04 10.67 4.64
C ILE A 132 -16.61 11.21 3.32
N PHE A 133 -16.04 10.81 2.18
CA PHE A 133 -16.48 11.29 0.87
C PHE A 133 -17.95 10.93 0.60
N MET A 134 -18.31 9.66 0.75
CA MET A 134 -19.68 9.20 0.51
C MET A 134 -20.65 9.68 1.58
N GLY A 135 -20.21 9.84 2.83
CA GLY A 135 -21.02 10.38 3.91
C GLY A 135 -21.42 11.83 3.67
N ILE A 136 -20.50 12.67 3.19
CA ILE A 136 -20.80 14.06 2.78
C ILE A 136 -21.79 14.06 1.62
N LEU A 137 -21.56 13.25 0.59
CA LEU A 137 -22.45 13.16 -0.57
C LEU A 137 -23.87 12.68 -0.18
N GLY A 138 -23.96 11.65 0.66
CA GLY A 138 -25.22 11.12 1.17
C GLY A 138 -25.99 12.14 2.00
N LEU A 139 -25.29 12.91 2.86
CA LEU A 139 -25.89 14.00 3.62
C LEU A 139 -26.46 15.09 2.70
N LEU A 140 -25.73 15.48 1.65
CA LEU A 140 -26.21 16.48 0.69
C LEU A 140 -27.46 16.00 -0.06
N ILE A 141 -27.49 14.73 -0.49
CA ILE A 141 -28.67 14.13 -1.14
C ILE A 141 -29.86 14.14 -0.19
N PHE A 142 -29.66 13.74 1.07
CA PHE A 142 -30.73 13.74 2.07
C PHE A 142 -31.29 15.14 2.31
N LEU A 143 -30.42 16.14 2.51
CA LEU A 143 -30.82 17.53 2.69
C LEU A 143 -31.53 18.13 1.48
N PHE A 144 -31.19 17.68 0.26
CA PHE A 144 -31.88 18.10 -0.96
C PHE A 144 -33.28 17.49 -1.09
N MET A 145 -33.45 16.23 -0.67
CA MET A 145 -34.73 15.52 -0.76
C MET A 145 -35.71 15.90 0.36
N LEU A 146 -35.19 16.31 1.53
CA LEU A 146 -35.99 16.62 2.71
C LEU A 146 -37.09 17.68 2.46
N PRO A 147 -36.84 18.83 1.80
CA PRO A 147 -37.88 19.83 1.54
C PRO A 147 -39.03 19.31 0.67
N ALA A 148 -38.74 18.41 -0.28
CA ALA A 148 -39.76 17.81 -1.13
C ALA A 148 -40.72 16.92 -0.31
N THR A 149 -40.19 16.18 0.66
CA THR A 149 -41.00 15.35 1.57
C THR A 149 -41.84 16.20 2.55
N ILE A 150 -41.31 17.33 3.01
CA ILE A 150 -42.02 18.26 3.90
C ILE A 150 -43.13 19.01 3.14
N SER A 151 -42.84 19.49 1.93
CA SER A 151 -43.80 20.20 1.07
C SER A 151 -45.04 19.36 0.73
N THR A 152 -44.85 18.05 0.61
CA THR A 152 -45.92 17.09 0.34
C THR A 152 -46.63 16.57 1.60
N TRP A 153 -46.39 17.21 2.77
CA TRP A 153 -46.99 16.88 4.07
C TRP A 153 -46.95 15.39 4.42
N GLN A 154 -45.85 14.71 4.02
CA GLN A 154 -45.71 13.29 4.28
C GLN A 154 -45.58 13.02 5.78
N PRO A 155 -46.10 11.88 6.27
CA PRO A 155 -45.94 11.50 7.67
C PRO A 155 -44.46 11.29 8.01
N PHE A 156 -44.11 11.48 9.28
CA PHE A 156 -42.74 11.29 9.78
C PHE A 156 -42.13 9.93 9.39
N GLU A 157 -42.95 8.88 9.35
CA GLU A 157 -42.56 7.54 8.93
C GLU A 157 -41.91 7.52 7.54
N LYS A 158 -42.43 8.31 6.59
CA LYS A 158 -41.85 8.41 5.23
C LYS A 158 -40.52 9.14 5.20
N CYS A 159 -40.34 10.15 6.04
CA CYS A 159 -39.05 10.81 6.21
C CYS A 159 -38.01 9.86 6.82
N PHE A 160 -38.44 9.03 7.78
CA PHE A 160 -37.58 8.02 8.41
C PHE A 160 -37.21 6.88 7.46
N GLU A 161 -38.16 6.38 6.65
CA GLU A 161 -37.90 5.43 5.56
C GLU A 161 -36.87 5.99 4.57
N LEU A 162 -37.02 7.26 4.17
CA LEU A 162 -36.05 7.94 3.29
C LEU A 162 -34.66 8.01 3.92
N PHE A 163 -34.56 8.36 5.20
CA PHE A 163 -33.29 8.39 5.92
C PHE A 163 -32.60 7.03 5.93
N ILE A 164 -33.33 5.96 6.28
CA ILE A 164 -32.80 4.59 6.27
C ILE A 164 -32.33 4.21 4.86
N MET A 165 -33.15 4.49 3.85
CA MET A 165 -32.82 4.18 2.45
C MET A 165 -31.54 4.89 2.01
N VAL A 166 -31.39 6.18 2.31
CA VAL A 166 -30.15 6.92 2.03
C VAL A 166 -28.97 6.29 2.76
N CYS A 167 -29.09 5.97 4.05
CA CYS A 167 -28.01 5.32 4.80
C CYS A 167 -27.60 3.97 4.18
N CYS A 168 -28.55 3.11 3.82
CA CYS A 168 -28.28 1.83 3.18
C CYS A 168 -27.55 2.00 1.84
N VAL A 169 -28.03 2.92 1.00
CA VAL A 169 -27.41 3.23 -0.30
C VAL A 169 -25.99 3.78 -0.09
N THR A 170 -25.79 4.70 0.86
CA THR A 170 -24.47 5.25 1.17
C THR A 170 -23.50 4.16 1.63
N ILE A 171 -23.92 3.22 2.49
CA ILE A 171 -23.06 2.10 2.92
C ILE A 171 -22.65 1.22 1.72
N GLY A 172 -23.60 0.88 0.85
CA GLY A 172 -23.31 0.12 -0.37
C GLY A 172 -22.31 0.83 -1.28
N LEU A 173 -22.46 2.14 -1.46
CA LEU A 173 -21.55 2.96 -2.25
C LEU A 173 -20.17 3.13 -1.60
N ILE A 174 -20.08 3.19 -0.26
CA ILE A 174 -18.79 3.19 0.45
C ILE A 174 -18.01 1.93 0.12
N LEU A 175 -18.65 0.75 0.20
CA LEU A 175 -18.00 -0.52 -0.12
C LEU A 175 -17.59 -0.57 -1.58
N LEU A 176 -18.47 -0.16 -2.50
CA LEU A 176 -18.16 -0.10 -3.92
C LEU A 176 -16.95 0.80 -4.18
N LEU A 177 -16.94 2.03 -3.65
CA LEU A 177 -15.83 2.96 -3.81
C LEU A 177 -14.54 2.41 -3.18
N PHE A 178 -14.62 1.80 -2.00
CA PHE A 178 -13.48 1.19 -1.33
C PHE A 178 -12.82 0.14 -2.23
N PHE A 179 -13.60 -0.77 -2.82
CA PHE A 179 -13.04 -1.80 -3.66
C PHE A 179 -12.57 -1.28 -5.03
N SER A 180 -13.35 -0.39 -5.66
CA SER A 180 -12.99 0.22 -6.96
C SER A 180 -11.74 1.10 -6.88
N SER A 181 -11.43 1.69 -5.71
CA SER A 181 -10.23 2.49 -5.48
C SER A 181 -9.00 1.67 -5.04
N GLY A 182 -9.05 0.33 -5.13
CA GLY A 182 -7.92 -0.52 -4.75
C GLY A 182 -7.98 -1.07 -3.33
N GLY A 183 -9.17 -1.19 -2.72
CA GLY A 183 -9.34 -1.73 -1.37
C GLY A 183 -8.73 -3.14 -1.19
N ALA A 184 -8.64 -3.93 -2.26
CA ALA A 184 -7.92 -5.21 -2.26
C ALA A 184 -6.41 -5.03 -1.98
N CYS A 185 -5.78 -4.03 -2.58
CA CYS A 185 -4.36 -3.68 -2.36
C CYS A 185 -4.12 -3.22 -0.93
N SER A 186 -5.11 -2.60 -0.26
CA SER A 186 -4.99 -2.22 1.15
C SER A 186 -4.74 -3.40 2.09
N PHE A 187 -5.26 -4.59 1.76
CA PHE A 187 -4.97 -5.81 2.53
C PHE A 187 -3.52 -6.26 2.37
N VAL A 188 -2.93 -6.04 1.19
CA VAL A 188 -1.50 -6.28 0.94
C VAL A 188 -0.67 -5.29 1.77
N SER A 189 -1.03 -3.99 1.77
CA SER A 189 -0.40 -2.98 2.62
C SER A 189 -0.40 -3.39 4.09
N ASN A 190 -1.55 -3.81 4.64
CA ASN A 190 -1.64 -4.24 6.04
C ASN A 190 -0.71 -5.43 6.33
N ARG A 191 -0.60 -6.39 5.42
CA ARG A 191 0.31 -7.54 5.57
C ARG A 191 1.77 -7.10 5.53
N ILE A 192 2.13 -6.14 4.66
CA ILE A 192 3.47 -5.57 4.62
C ILE A 192 3.78 -4.88 5.94
N TYR A 193 2.93 -3.96 6.41
CA TYR A 193 3.12 -3.27 7.69
C TYR A 193 3.18 -4.25 8.88
N ALA A 194 2.37 -5.30 8.88
CA ALA A 194 2.44 -6.34 9.91
C ALA A 194 3.79 -7.06 9.89
N THR A 195 4.30 -7.37 8.70
CA THR A 195 5.60 -8.05 8.52
C THR A 195 6.76 -7.14 8.91
N LEU A 196 6.64 -5.84 8.67
CA LEU A 196 7.64 -4.85 9.07
C LEU A 196 7.62 -4.51 10.56
N GLY A 197 6.61 -4.98 11.32
CA GLY A 197 6.54 -4.81 12.77
C GLY A 197 5.77 -3.58 13.26
N TYR A 198 4.93 -2.98 12.41
CA TYR A 198 4.05 -1.91 12.87
C TYR A 198 3.00 -2.47 13.84
N SER A 199 2.77 -1.78 14.96
CA SER A 199 1.89 -2.25 16.04
C SER A 199 0.41 -2.28 15.65
N LYS A 200 -0.02 -1.38 14.76
CA LYS A 200 -1.38 -1.33 14.20
C LYS A 200 -1.31 -1.27 12.66
N PRO A 201 -1.02 -2.40 11.99
CA PRO A 201 -0.80 -2.44 10.54
C PRO A 201 -1.98 -1.95 9.70
N TRP A 202 -3.22 -2.16 10.19
CA TRP A 202 -4.45 -1.79 9.47
C TRP A 202 -4.81 -0.32 9.59
N SER A 203 -4.18 0.42 10.50
CA SER A 203 -4.44 1.84 10.77
C SER A 203 -3.19 2.69 10.67
N HIS A 204 -2.09 2.13 10.18
CA HIS A 204 -0.86 2.88 10.00
C HIS A 204 -1.09 3.96 8.94
N ASP A 205 -0.63 5.17 9.23
CA ASP A 205 -0.79 6.35 8.38
C ASP A 205 0.59 6.77 7.89
N CYS A 206 0.95 6.26 6.72
CA CYS A 206 2.27 6.50 6.13
C CYS A 206 2.45 7.97 5.73
N ILE A 207 1.37 8.69 5.43
CA ILE A 207 1.41 10.12 5.07
C ILE A 207 1.80 10.93 6.31
N LYS A 208 1.14 10.68 7.45
CA LYS A 208 1.48 11.35 8.71
C LYS A 208 2.89 11.02 9.16
N GLU A 209 3.33 9.77 9.01
CA GLU A 209 4.70 9.40 9.37
C GLU A 209 5.73 10.07 8.47
N HIS A 210 5.50 10.08 7.16
CA HIS A 210 6.36 10.76 6.18
C HIS A 210 6.46 12.27 6.49
N ASP A 211 5.36 12.92 6.84
CA ASP A 211 5.38 14.34 7.23
C ASP A 211 6.10 14.59 8.55
N ARG A 212 6.01 13.64 9.49
CA ARG A 212 6.80 13.68 10.73
C ARG A 212 8.29 13.51 10.43
N PHE A 213 8.65 12.55 9.59
CA PHE A 213 10.03 12.33 9.14
C PHE A 213 10.60 13.61 8.52
N LYS A 214 9.86 14.27 7.62
CA LYS A 214 10.28 15.55 7.01
C LYS A 214 10.64 16.60 8.06
N LYS A 215 9.87 16.72 9.13
CA LYS A 215 10.12 17.66 10.22
C LYS A 215 11.40 17.28 10.98
N LEU A 216 11.53 16.02 11.39
CA LEU A 216 12.68 15.51 12.16
C LEU A 216 13.99 15.56 11.36
N ASN A 217 13.96 15.21 10.07
CA ASN A 217 15.13 15.27 9.18
C ASN A 217 15.61 16.72 8.93
N ARG A 218 14.69 17.71 9.00
CA ARG A 218 15.04 19.14 8.91
C ARG A 218 15.69 19.64 10.20
N SER A 219 15.15 19.25 11.35
CA SER A 219 15.63 19.70 12.67
C SER A 219 16.80 18.89 13.23
N GLU A 220 17.28 17.87 12.51
CA GLU A 220 18.34 16.96 12.99
C GLU A 220 17.98 16.29 14.32
N ASP A 221 16.70 15.90 14.46
CA ASP A 221 16.18 15.41 15.73
C ASP A 221 16.82 14.07 16.14
N PRO A 222 17.34 13.93 17.38
CA PRO A 222 17.90 12.67 17.89
C PRO A 222 16.95 11.47 17.76
N GLU A 223 15.63 11.71 17.76
CA GLU A 223 14.66 10.67 17.49
C GLU A 223 14.92 9.98 16.14
N LEU A 224 15.31 10.71 15.10
CA LEU A 224 15.59 10.12 13.80
C LEU A 224 17.02 9.57 13.69
N PHE A 225 18.01 10.32 14.18
CA PHE A 225 19.43 10.02 13.96
C PHE A 225 20.02 9.00 14.93
N ASN A 226 19.36 8.74 16.07
CA ASN A 226 19.78 7.74 17.06
C ASN A 226 18.87 6.50 17.03
N ASP A 227 18.55 5.98 15.84
CA ASP A 227 17.83 4.71 15.71
C ASP A 227 18.78 3.52 15.99
N PRO A 228 18.59 2.76 17.08
CA PRO A 228 19.46 1.64 17.42
C PRO A 228 19.36 0.49 16.41
N GLN A 229 18.28 0.41 15.62
CA GLN A 229 18.14 -0.62 14.60
C GLN A 229 18.82 -0.26 13.27
N THR A 230 19.06 1.02 13.02
CA THR A 230 19.66 1.55 11.80
C THR A 230 20.68 2.63 12.13
N PRO A 231 21.76 2.28 12.86
CA PRO A 231 22.80 3.24 13.24
C PRO A 231 23.50 3.88 12.03
N GLU A 232 23.40 3.28 10.85
CA GLU A 232 23.94 3.77 9.59
C GLU A 232 23.08 4.84 8.89
N PHE A 233 21.96 5.27 9.50
CA PHE A 233 21.07 6.27 8.90
C PHE A 233 21.81 7.56 8.53
N GLN A 234 21.55 8.05 7.31
CA GLN A 234 22.16 9.27 6.79
C GLN A 234 21.11 10.34 6.50
N ARG A 235 21.44 11.59 6.83
CA ARG A 235 20.58 12.74 6.55
C ARG A 235 20.24 12.81 5.06
N ILE A 236 18.96 12.95 4.76
CA ILE A 236 18.48 13.03 3.39
C ILE A 236 18.37 14.49 2.98
N LYS A 237 19.18 14.90 2.01
CA LYS A 237 19.16 16.26 1.45
C LYS A 237 18.02 16.46 0.45
N LYS A 238 17.73 15.43 -0.36
CA LYS A 238 16.68 15.44 -1.36
C LYS A 238 15.80 14.21 -1.15
N LEU A 239 14.52 14.46 -0.87
CA LEU A 239 13.54 13.40 -0.69
C LEU A 239 13.10 12.89 -2.06
N ASP A 240 12.97 11.58 -2.17
CA ASP A 240 12.31 10.89 -3.27
C ASP A 240 10.79 11.01 -3.08
N SER A 241 10.10 11.44 -4.13
CA SER A 241 8.64 11.65 -4.11
C SER A 241 7.86 10.35 -4.00
N HIS A 242 8.45 9.22 -4.38
CA HIS A 242 7.80 7.90 -4.38
C HIS A 242 8.15 7.07 -3.14
N ALA A 243 9.02 7.59 -2.27
CA ALA A 243 9.39 6.94 -1.02
C ALA A 243 8.42 7.30 0.11
N ASN A 244 7.99 6.28 0.86
CA ASN A 244 7.34 6.47 2.16
C ASN A 244 8.42 6.45 3.24
N TYR A 245 8.76 7.62 3.79
CA TYR A 245 9.75 7.71 4.85
C TYR A 245 9.12 7.38 6.21
N TYR A 246 9.82 6.59 7.01
CA TYR A 246 9.43 6.25 8.37
C TYR A 246 10.38 6.89 9.39
N CYS A 247 9.95 7.09 10.62
CA CYS A 247 10.76 7.82 11.62
C CYS A 247 11.68 6.91 12.43
N ARG A 248 11.25 5.66 12.64
CA ARG A 248 11.94 4.66 13.46
C ARG A 248 11.70 3.29 12.84
N THR A 249 12.75 2.47 12.79
CA THR A 249 12.64 1.10 12.30
C THR A 249 11.81 0.28 13.27
N PRO A 250 10.64 -0.27 12.86
CA PRO A 250 9.81 -1.03 13.79
C PRO A 250 10.47 -2.36 14.17
N ILE A 251 10.24 -2.79 15.42
CA ILE A 251 10.73 -4.07 15.92
C ILE A 251 9.98 -5.22 15.24
N LEU A 252 10.74 -6.14 14.64
CA LEU A 252 10.16 -7.28 13.94
C LEU A 252 9.45 -8.23 14.92
N PRO A 253 8.22 -8.68 14.62
CA PRO A 253 7.54 -9.68 15.41
C PRO A 253 8.21 -11.05 15.33
N ASN A 254 8.18 -11.81 16.43
CA ASN A 254 8.80 -13.15 16.52
C ASN A 254 8.26 -14.17 15.50
N TRP A 255 7.07 -13.94 14.94
CA TRP A 255 6.47 -14.83 13.94
C TRP A 255 6.96 -14.57 12.51
N VAL A 256 7.67 -13.45 12.27
CA VAL A 256 8.22 -13.11 10.95
C VAL A 256 9.48 -13.94 10.72
N LYS A 257 9.48 -14.73 9.64
CA LYS A 257 10.69 -15.42 9.19
C LYS A 257 11.65 -14.38 8.59
N VAL A 258 12.83 -14.26 9.17
CA VAL A 258 13.92 -13.43 8.64
C VAL A 258 14.88 -14.32 7.87
N ILE A 259 15.14 -13.96 6.62
CA ILE A 259 16.12 -14.59 5.74
C ILE A 259 17.27 -13.59 5.64
N ASP A 260 18.39 -13.88 6.29
CA ASP A 260 19.54 -12.98 6.36
C ASP A 260 20.65 -13.47 5.43
N GLU A 261 20.92 -12.70 4.38
CA GLU A 261 21.95 -12.97 3.39
C GLU A 261 23.06 -11.90 3.41
N ARG A 262 23.16 -11.10 4.47
CA ARG A 262 24.21 -10.05 4.63
C ARG A 262 25.64 -10.58 4.57
N GLY A 263 25.84 -11.87 4.83
CA GLY A 263 27.16 -12.53 4.76
C GLY A 263 27.61 -12.94 3.36
N PHE A 264 26.79 -12.74 2.33
CA PHE A 264 27.11 -13.12 0.96
C PHE A 264 27.31 -11.87 0.09
N THR A 265 28.57 -11.56 -0.21
CA THR A 265 28.96 -10.60 -1.25
C THR A 265 29.24 -11.37 -2.55
N PRO A 266 28.73 -10.92 -3.71
CA PRO A 266 28.93 -11.60 -4.99
C PRO A 266 30.40 -11.66 -5.45
N ASP A 267 31.29 -10.88 -4.83
CA ASP A 267 32.73 -10.91 -5.12
C ASP A 267 33.50 -11.67 -4.03
N GLY A 268 33.81 -12.93 -4.33
CA GLY A 268 34.58 -13.83 -3.48
C GLY A 268 35.03 -15.11 -4.21
N ASN A 269 35.91 -14.95 -5.20
CA ASN A 269 36.76 -15.97 -5.85
C ASN A 269 36.07 -17.11 -6.65
N GLU A 270 35.77 -16.82 -7.93
CA GLU A 270 36.07 -17.78 -9.02
C GLU A 270 37.45 -17.43 -9.59
N ASN A 271 38.50 -17.89 -8.93
CA ASN A 271 39.84 -18.06 -9.48
C ASN A 271 40.65 -18.90 -8.48
N GLN A 272 40.47 -20.22 -8.58
CA GLN A 272 41.50 -21.25 -8.36
C GLN A 272 40.98 -22.61 -8.81
#